data_AF-A0A9D4R010-F1
#
_entry.id   AF-A0A9D4R010-F1
#
_cell.length_a   1.000
_cell.length_b   1.000
_cell.length_c   1.000
_cell.angle_alpha   90.00
_cell.angle_beta   90.00
_cell.angle_gamma   90.00
#
_symmetry.space_group_name_H-M   'P 1'
#
loop_
_entity.id
_entity.type
_entity.pdbx_description
1 polymer ?
#
loop_
_entity_poly.entity_id
_entity_poly.type
_entity_poly.pdbx_seq_one_letter_code
_entity_poly.pdbx_strand_id
1 'polypeptide(L)'
;MTPDANSELSTRDNFRIHTCYSIVDCLIVELRKWLSAYSGLHKLFGFMTKFESLTLDDLLKCAMHLVESYPDVIEASFIDEFVQFKAILEADEDRTITHMSELLKLDED
;
A
#
# COMPACT_ATOMS: atom_id res chain seq x y z
N MET A 1 13.06 56.97 -2.79
CA MET A 1 13.37 56.05 -3.89
C MET A 1 14.44 55.12 -3.38
N THR A 2 14.03 53.97 -2.84
CA THR A 2 14.96 52.96 -2.32
C THR A 2 15.65 52.31 -3.52
N PRO A 3 16.98 52.30 -3.62
CA PRO A 3 17.64 51.49 -4.62
C PRO A 3 17.37 50.03 -4.21
N ASP A 4 16.61 49.33 -5.04
CA ASP A 4 16.48 47.89 -4.98
C ASP A 4 17.90 47.30 -4.93
N ALA A 5 18.23 46.67 -3.80
CA ALA A 5 19.43 45.87 -3.65
C ALA A 5 19.24 44.59 -4.47
N ASN A 6 19.26 44.72 -5.80
CA ASN A 6 19.64 43.63 -6.69
C ASN A 6 21.12 43.35 -6.43
N SER A 7 21.38 42.53 -5.42
CA SER A 7 22.68 41.91 -5.21
C SER A 7 22.94 41.00 -6.41
N GLU A 8 23.66 41.52 -7.41
CA GLU A 8 24.13 40.70 -8.54
C GLU A 8 24.95 39.53 -7.99
N LEU A 9 24.35 38.34 -8.04
CA LEU A 9 25.01 37.11 -7.62
C LEU A 9 26.24 36.88 -8.50
N SER A 10 27.37 36.56 -7.87
CA SER A 10 28.58 36.18 -8.60
C SER A 10 28.27 35.04 -9.57
N THR A 11 28.93 35.00 -10.73
CA THR A 11 28.84 33.89 -11.70
C THR A 11 29.05 32.52 -11.03
N ARG A 12 29.93 32.45 -10.02
CA ARG A 12 30.16 31.24 -9.23
C ARG A 12 28.92 30.85 -8.42
N ASP A 13 28.24 31.81 -7.82
CA ASP A 13 27.05 31.55 -7.01
C ASP A 13 25.87 31.17 -7.91
N ASN A 14 25.71 31.84 -9.07
CA ASN A 14 24.76 31.42 -10.10
C ASN A 14 24.99 29.99 -10.58
N PHE A 15 26.25 29.61 -10.87
CA PHE A 15 26.58 28.24 -11.27
C PHE A 15 26.24 27.21 -10.19
N ARG A 16 26.57 27.51 -8.92
CA ARG A 16 26.23 26.63 -7.78
C ARG A 16 24.72 26.49 -7.61
N ILE A 17 23.99 27.60 -7.68
CA ILE A 17 22.54 27.64 -7.55
C ILE A 17 21.87 26.84 -8.66
N HIS A 18 22.26 27.05 -9.93
CA HIS A 18 21.72 26.30 -11.06
C HIS A 18 22.03 24.80 -10.96
N THR A 19 23.23 24.43 -10.53
CA THR A 19 23.59 23.03 -10.32
C THR A 19 22.75 22.40 -9.21
N CYS A 20 22.59 23.11 -8.08
CA CYS A 20 21.72 22.66 -6.99
C CYS A 20 20.26 22.49 -7.43
N TYR A 21 19.72 23.43 -8.21
CA TYR A 21 18.35 23.30 -8.73
C TYR A 21 18.20 22.08 -9.63
N SER A 22 19.15 21.83 -10.53
CA SER A 22 19.11 20.63 -11.38
C SER A 22 19.12 19.33 -10.54
N ILE A 23 19.85 19.30 -9.43
CA ILE A 23 19.86 18.15 -8.51
C ILE A 23 18.51 18.02 -7.80
N VAL A 24 17.95 19.12 -7.30
CA VAL A 24 16.65 19.13 -6.63
C VAL A 24 15.54 18.69 -7.58
N ASP A 25 15.55 19.14 -8.83
CA ASP A 25 14.59 18.74 -9.85
C ASP A 25 14.65 17.22 -10.12
N CYS A 26 15.85 16.67 -10.25
CA CYS A 26 16.05 15.22 -10.38
C CYS A 26 15.49 14.47 -9.16
N LEU A 27 15.77 14.93 -7.93
CA LEU A 27 15.24 14.32 -6.72
C LEU A 27 13.71 14.36 -6.68
N ILE A 28 13.10 15.48 -7.07
CA ILE A 28 11.63 15.60 -7.14
C ILE A 28 11.06 14.59 -8.14
N VAL A 29 11.67 14.45 -9.32
CA VAL A 29 11.24 13.49 -10.34
C VAL A 29 11.31 12.06 -9.82
N GLU A 30 12.42 11.67 -9.20
CA GLU A 30 12.58 10.31 -8.66
C GLU A 30 11.63 10.04 -7.50
N LEU A 31 11.48 10.97 -6.56
CA LEU A 31 10.52 10.83 -5.46
C LEU A 31 9.08 10.69 -5.96
N ARG A 32 8.71 11.42 -7.02
CA ARG A 32 7.39 11.28 -7.66
C ARG A 32 7.20 9.92 -8.33
N LYS A 33 8.23 9.39 -9.01
CA LYS A 33 8.19 8.05 -9.60
C LYS A 33 7.97 6.98 -8.52
N TRP A 34 8.71 7.08 -7.43
CA TRP A 34 8.57 6.18 -6.29
C TRP A 34 7.18 6.27 -5.67
N LEU A 35 6.72 7.48 -5.38
CA LEU A 35 5.37 7.71 -4.85
C LEU A 35 4.30 7.08 -5.75
N SER A 36 4.42 7.24 -7.07
CA SER A 36 3.49 6.65 -8.03
C SER A 36 3.50 5.11 -7.98
N ALA A 37 4.67 4.49 -7.92
CA ALA A 37 4.80 3.04 -7.83
C ALA A 37 4.20 2.50 -6.51
N TYR A 38 4.56 3.10 -5.38
CA TYR A 38 4.00 2.73 -4.08
C TYR A 38 2.51 3.02 -3.96
N SER A 39 1.99 4.05 -4.64
CA SER A 39 0.55 4.30 -4.71
C SER A 39 -0.18 3.18 -5.43
N GLY A 40 0.41 2.61 -6.49
CA GLY A 40 -0.13 1.43 -7.17
C GLY A 40 -0.16 0.21 -6.24
N LEU A 41 0.96 -0.06 -5.56
CA LEU A 41 1.04 -1.14 -4.57
C LEU A 41 0.02 -0.95 -3.44
N HIS A 42 -0.11 0.26 -2.93
CA HIS A 42 -1.08 0.58 -1.88
C HIS A 42 -2.53 0.45 -2.34
N LYS A 43 -2.85 0.69 -3.62
CA LYS A 43 -4.19 0.44 -4.14
C LYS A 43 -4.54 -1.05 -4.16
N LEU A 44 -3.56 -1.92 -4.43
CA LEU A 44 -3.74 -3.37 -4.49
C LEU A 44 -3.73 -4.01 -3.10
N PHE A 45 -2.76 -3.66 -2.27
CA PHE A 45 -2.49 -4.33 -0.98
C PHE A 45 -2.80 -3.48 0.24
N GLY A 46 -3.09 -2.19 0.07
CA GLY A 46 -3.27 -1.26 1.18
C GLY A 46 -4.47 -1.58 2.06
N PHE A 47 -5.45 -2.33 1.57
CA PHE A 47 -6.57 -2.81 2.38
C PHE A 47 -6.09 -3.72 3.53
N MET A 48 -4.98 -4.45 3.35
CA MET A 48 -4.40 -5.29 4.41
C MET A 48 -3.92 -4.49 5.62
N THR A 49 -3.61 -3.19 5.48
CA THR A 49 -3.20 -2.36 6.63
C THR A 49 -4.35 -1.90 7.50
N LYS A 50 -5.59 -2.07 7.02
CA LYS A 50 -6.84 -1.70 7.72
C LYS A 50 -7.75 -2.92 7.88
N PHE A 51 -7.16 -4.11 7.85
CA PHE A 51 -7.85 -5.39 7.75
C PHE A 51 -8.94 -5.57 8.82
N GLU A 52 -8.62 -5.30 10.08
CA GLU A 52 -9.54 -5.42 11.22
C GLU A 52 -10.75 -4.47 11.13
N SER A 53 -10.58 -3.32 10.46
CA SER A 53 -11.63 -2.28 10.36
C SER A 53 -12.48 -2.37 9.11
N LEU A 54 -12.12 -3.24 8.16
CA LEU A 54 -12.85 -3.40 6.90
C LEU A 54 -14.18 -4.11 7.15
N THR A 55 -15.20 -3.82 6.35
CA THR A 55 -16.43 -4.63 6.33
C THR A 55 -16.20 -5.91 5.53
N LEU A 56 -17.07 -6.92 5.68
CA LEU A 56 -16.94 -8.15 4.89
C LEU A 56 -17.13 -7.88 3.39
N ASP A 57 -18.09 -7.03 3.02
CA ASP A 57 -18.31 -6.63 1.62
C ASP A 57 -17.10 -5.92 1.00
N ASP A 58 -16.46 -5.02 1.76
CA ASP A 58 -15.27 -4.31 1.26
C ASP A 58 -14.06 -5.25 1.18
N LEU A 59 -13.93 -6.18 2.13
CA LEU A 59 -12.91 -7.22 2.07
C LEU A 59 -13.05 -8.07 0.82
N LEU A 60 -14.26 -8.54 0.51
CA LEU A 60 -14.54 -9.35 -0.69
C LEU A 60 -14.16 -8.58 -1.97
N LYS A 61 -14.58 -7.31 -2.09
CA LYS A 61 -14.22 -6.48 -3.25
C LYS A 61 -12.71 -6.32 -3.41
N CYS A 62 -11.99 -6.06 -2.32
CA CYS A 62 -10.54 -5.91 -2.35
C CYS A 62 -9.82 -7.23 -2.69
N ALA A 63 -10.25 -8.35 -2.11
CA ALA A 63 -9.69 -9.67 -2.39
C ALA A 63 -9.94 -10.11 -3.84
N MET A 64 -11.17 -9.90 -4.36
CA MET A 64 -11.51 -10.15 -5.76
C MET A 64 -10.62 -9.33 -6.70
N HIS A 65 -10.52 -8.01 -6.46
CA HIS A 65 -9.68 -7.14 -7.28
C HIS A 65 -8.19 -7.57 -7.27
N LEU A 66 -7.70 -8.07 -6.14
CA LEU A 66 -6.34 -8.58 -6.02
C LEU A 66 -6.14 -9.86 -6.85
N VAL A 67 -7.07 -10.82 -6.76
CA VAL A 67 -7.05 -12.07 -7.54
C VAL A 67 -7.13 -11.77 -9.04
N GLU A 68 -8.05 -10.90 -9.45
CA GLU A 68 -8.20 -10.48 -10.85
C GLU A 68 -6.95 -9.77 -11.41
N SER A 69 -6.18 -9.11 -10.55
CA SER A 69 -4.94 -8.43 -10.94
C SER A 69 -3.77 -9.40 -11.13
N TYR A 70 -3.82 -10.59 -10.51
CA TYR A 70 -2.77 -11.61 -10.56
C TYR A 70 -3.33 -13.04 -10.68
N PRO A 71 -4.15 -13.34 -11.70
CA PRO A 71 -4.89 -14.61 -11.79
C PRO A 71 -3.99 -15.84 -11.98
N ASP A 72 -2.78 -15.65 -12.53
CA ASP A 72 -1.80 -16.72 -12.73
C ASP A 72 -0.98 -17.04 -11.46
N VAL A 73 -1.07 -16.20 -10.44
CA VAL A 73 -0.26 -16.28 -9.20
C VAL A 73 -1.14 -16.51 -7.98
N ILE A 74 -2.37 -15.98 -7.99
CA ILE A 74 -3.30 -16.03 -6.87
C ILE A 74 -4.52 -16.83 -7.29
N GLU A 75 -4.77 -17.91 -6.56
CA GLU A 75 -5.91 -18.80 -6.79
C GLU A 75 -7.22 -18.12 -6.36
N ALA A 76 -8.33 -18.49 -7.01
CA ALA A 76 -9.64 -17.92 -6.69
C ALA A 76 -10.09 -18.24 -5.26
N SER A 77 -9.64 -19.36 -4.68
CA SER A 77 -9.89 -19.75 -3.29
C SER A 77 -9.34 -18.75 -2.27
N PHE A 78 -8.38 -17.92 -2.67
CA PHE A 78 -7.79 -16.88 -1.82
C PHE A 78 -8.85 -15.95 -1.22
N ILE A 79 -9.95 -15.69 -1.93
CA ILE A 79 -11.04 -14.84 -1.44
C ILE A 79 -11.69 -15.48 -0.20
N ASP A 80 -11.99 -16.77 -0.28
CA ASP A 80 -12.62 -17.53 0.79
C ASP A 80 -11.67 -17.67 1.99
N GLU A 81 -10.39 -17.94 1.73
CA GLU A 81 -9.34 -17.97 2.76
C GLU A 81 -9.24 -16.64 3.52
N PHE A 82 -9.38 -15.51 2.83
CA PHE A 82 -9.36 -14.19 3.45
C PHE A 82 -10.59 -13.91 4.32
N VAL A 83 -11.76 -14.39 3.91
CA VAL A 83 -12.99 -14.32 4.73
C VAL A 83 -12.83 -15.15 6.00
N GLN A 84 -12.31 -16.38 5.87
CA GLN A 84 -12.04 -17.24 7.02
C GLN A 84 -11.01 -16.60 7.97
N PHE A 85 -9.92 -16.07 7.42
CA PHE A 85 -8.90 -15.38 8.21
C PHE A 85 -9.47 -14.20 9.01
N LYS A 86 -10.40 -13.44 8.41
CA LYS A 86 -11.10 -12.37 9.12
C LYS A 86 -11.99 -12.90 10.24
N ALA A 87 -12.77 -13.94 9.98
CA ALA A 87 -13.60 -14.56 11.01
C ALA A 87 -12.74 -15.04 12.19
N ILE A 88 -11.52 -15.52 11.93
CA ILE A 88 -10.56 -15.94 12.96
C ILE A 88 -10.09 -14.75 13.80
N LEU A 89 -9.72 -13.63 13.16
CA LEU A 89 -9.28 -12.43 13.87
C LEU A 89 -10.41 -11.81 14.71
N GLU A 90 -11.64 -11.86 14.24
CA GLU A 90 -12.82 -11.40 14.99
C GLU A 90 -13.18 -12.37 16.14
N ALA A 91 -12.85 -13.65 15.98
CA ALA A 91 -13.05 -14.68 17.00
C ALA A 91 -11.96 -14.71 18.09
N ASP A 92 -10.99 -13.78 18.08
CA ASP A 92 -9.90 -13.68 19.07
C ASP A 92 -10.38 -13.34 20.51
N GLU A 93 -11.69 -13.15 20.74
CA GLU A 93 -12.26 -13.22 22.09
C GLU A 93 -12.32 -14.67 22.66
N ASP A 94 -12.23 -15.71 21.82
CA ASP A 94 -12.30 -17.12 22.27
C ASP A 94 -11.34 -18.06 21.49
N ARG A 95 -10.07 -18.08 21.91
CA ARG A 95 -9.07 -19.18 21.76
C ARG A 95 -9.34 -20.20 20.62
N THR A 96 -9.02 -19.82 19.39
CA THR A 96 -9.52 -20.46 18.16
C THR A 96 -8.73 -21.64 17.59
N ILE A 97 -7.54 -21.98 18.10
CA ILE A 97 -6.79 -23.14 17.57
C ILE A 97 -7.56 -24.46 17.81
N THR A 98 -8.26 -24.57 18.94
CA THR A 98 -9.07 -25.76 19.27
C THR A 98 -10.32 -25.84 18.39
N HIS A 99 -11.00 -24.72 18.17
CA HIS A 99 -12.27 -24.68 17.43
C HIS A 99 -12.09 -24.96 15.93
N MET A 100 -11.02 -24.47 15.30
CA MET A 100 -10.70 -24.81 13.91
C MET A 100 -10.33 -26.28 13.72
N SER A 101 -9.64 -26.88 14.70
CA SER A 101 -9.34 -28.32 14.66
C SER A 101 -10.60 -29.18 14.79
N GLU A 102 -11.70 -28.64 15.31
CA GLU A 102 -13.00 -29.31 15.38
C GLU A 102 -13.80 -29.14 14.09
N LEU A 103 -13.80 -27.95 13.49
CA LEU A 103 -14.48 -27.70 12.21
C LEU A 103 -13.87 -28.51 11.06
N LEU A 104 -12.54 -28.59 10.99
CA LEU A 104 -11.86 -29.38 9.96
C LEU A 104 -12.06 -30.89 10.09
N LYS A 105 -12.46 -31.38 11.27
CA LYS A 105 -12.77 -32.82 11.50
C LYS A 105 -14.20 -33.19 11.10
N LEU A 106 -15.08 -32.22 10.89
CA LEU A 106 -16.47 -32.48 10.51
C LEU A 106 -16.64 -32.73 9.00
N ASP A 107 -15.63 -32.42 8.19
CA ASP A 107 -15.64 -32.63 6.74
C ASP A 107 -15.06 -34.00 6.30
N GLU A 108 -14.70 -34.88 7.25
CA GLU A 108 -14.12 -36.22 6.97
C GLU A 108 -15.13 -37.40 7.08
N ASP A 109 -16.44 -37.16 7.29
CA ASP A 109 -17.49 -38.20 7.33
C ASP A 109 -18.40 -38.20 6.07
#